data_AF-A0A1X0NVK2-F1
#
_entry.id   AF-A0A1X0NVK2-F1
#
_cell.length_a   1.000
_cell.length_b   1.000
_cell.length_c   1.000
_cell.angle_alpha   90.00
_cell.angle_beta   90.00
_cell.angle_gamma   90.00
#
_symmetry.space_group_name_H-M   'P 1'
#
loop_
_entity.id
_entity.type
_entity.pdbx_description
1 polymer ?
#
loop_
_entity_poly.entity_id
_entity_poly.type
_entity_poly.pdbx_seq_one_letter_code
_entity_poly.pdbx_strand_id
1 'polypeptide(L)'
;MKVHSPRGLPFLLSPDDAIARIRGKYNSRWFGAAQEFLYLHPPSAEFLPFYYCQGNIKGSFRGIVSYSTTTQDSKGNLQSGSSQTTTMPQPINSIFEPNRTQIYAGYKYNIHHVHKALRNEENPLHLRPMNLVDTSNATINLFEQSTTTLNVFVKEEVTRQAEETARALIRSYHPSASTISVEFNKLKIQLEHVIPVFVPCYVVKAEYDTQMYTLYVSGINGNVSGPFLINTLYVGRLAAVSSVALCLLLSSSIGTGLIAGSLLSVPVYYAAFYAAKKFPSWRRDYSRLQREKLRLMHENKDKSGFRPSVDSQRIQEEYQRSSYWDTHAYQTRKEFRDTPSDPRGYYKILGLTGKESVNEIRSAYRKLVLTEHPDAGGSTERMVKLSEAYRVLRDPKQREAYDRNG
;
A
#
# COMPACT_ATOMS: atom_id res chain seq x y z
N MET A 1 13.23 -19.37 -1.02
CA MET A 1 12.02 -18.82 -1.66
C MET A 1 12.06 -19.13 -3.14
N LYS A 2 11.15 -19.98 -3.61
CA LYS A 2 10.98 -20.32 -5.03
C LYS A 2 9.83 -19.49 -5.59
N VAL A 3 10.09 -18.76 -6.68
CA VAL A 3 9.08 -17.93 -7.35
C VAL A 3 8.56 -18.70 -8.56
N HIS A 4 7.25 -18.89 -8.61
CA HIS A 4 6.58 -19.63 -9.69
C HIS A 4 6.21 -18.70 -10.86
N SER A 5 5.80 -19.30 -11.98
CA SER A 5 5.28 -18.57 -13.14
C SER A 5 3.99 -17.81 -12.82
N PRO A 6 3.79 -16.61 -13.39
CA PRO A 6 2.57 -15.83 -13.17
C PRO A 6 1.33 -16.60 -13.63
N ARG A 7 0.30 -16.56 -12.80
CA ARG A 7 -1.02 -17.14 -13.06
C ARG A 7 -2.05 -16.02 -13.19
N GLY A 8 -3.14 -16.29 -13.88
CA GLY A 8 -4.28 -15.39 -13.98
C GLY A 8 -5.57 -16.09 -13.59
N LEU A 9 -6.53 -15.29 -13.14
CA LEU A 9 -7.91 -15.72 -12.91
C LEU A 9 -8.80 -15.09 -14.00
N PRO A 10 -9.71 -15.84 -14.63
CA PRO A 10 -10.60 -15.27 -15.64
C PRO A 10 -11.65 -14.35 -15.00
N PHE A 11 -12.14 -13.38 -15.77
CA PHE A 11 -13.35 -12.64 -15.40
C PHE A 11 -14.56 -13.60 -15.45
N LEU A 12 -15.29 -13.71 -14.36
CA LEU A 12 -16.53 -14.51 -14.27
C LEU A 12 -17.78 -13.62 -14.27
N LEU A 13 -17.65 -12.35 -13.89
CA LEU A 13 -18.72 -11.36 -13.85
C LEU A 13 -18.69 -10.48 -15.08
N SER A 14 -19.88 -10.06 -15.53
CA SER A 14 -20.01 -9.06 -16.58
C SER A 14 -19.79 -7.63 -16.05
N PRO A 15 -19.45 -6.67 -16.92
CA PRO A 15 -19.33 -5.25 -16.55
C PRO A 15 -20.63 -4.66 -15.95
N ASP A 16 -21.78 -5.06 -16.48
CA ASP A 16 -23.09 -4.58 -16.02
C ASP A 16 -23.44 -5.12 -14.63
N ASP A 17 -23.11 -6.39 -14.37
CA ASP A 17 -23.25 -6.98 -13.03
C ASP A 17 -22.38 -6.25 -12.01
N ALA A 18 -21.17 -5.82 -12.39
CA ALA A 18 -20.29 -5.06 -11.51
C ALA A 18 -20.93 -3.71 -11.09
N ILE A 19 -21.57 -3.00 -12.02
CA ILE A 19 -22.32 -1.77 -11.73
C ILE A 19 -23.50 -2.08 -10.80
N ALA A 20 -24.24 -3.16 -11.06
CA ALA A 20 -25.38 -3.56 -10.23
C ALA A 20 -24.94 -3.86 -8.77
N ARG A 21 -23.80 -4.54 -8.58
CA ARG A 21 -23.22 -4.80 -7.26
C ARG A 21 -22.83 -3.51 -6.53
N ILE A 22 -22.27 -2.52 -7.24
CA ILE A 22 -21.95 -1.21 -6.66
C ILE A 22 -23.22 -0.52 -6.17
N ARG A 23 -24.25 -0.43 -7.02
CA ARG A 23 -25.53 0.17 -6.64
C ARG A 23 -26.13 -0.52 -5.42
N GLY A 24 -26.13 -1.86 -5.40
CA GLY A 24 -26.60 -2.66 -4.28
C GLY A 24 -25.88 -2.34 -2.96
N LYS A 25 -24.53 -2.24 -2.98
CA LYS A 25 -23.74 -1.91 -1.78
C LYS A 25 -24.07 -0.52 -1.22
N TYR A 26 -24.18 0.48 -2.08
CA TYR A 26 -24.41 1.86 -1.65
C TYR A 26 -25.88 2.21 -1.43
N ASN A 27 -26.81 1.32 -1.77
CA ASN A 27 -28.25 1.47 -1.51
C ASN A 27 -28.65 1.03 -0.09
N SER A 28 -27.88 1.40 0.93
CA SER A 28 -28.23 1.08 2.32
C SER A 28 -29.13 2.16 2.94
N ARG A 29 -30.18 1.74 3.64
CA ARG A 29 -31.21 2.63 4.23
C ARG A 29 -30.71 3.59 5.30
N TRP A 30 -29.64 3.23 6.02
CA TRP A 30 -29.18 4.00 7.19
C TRP A 30 -27.96 4.89 6.90
N PHE A 31 -27.05 4.49 5.99
CA PHE A 31 -25.84 5.28 5.70
C PHE A 31 -25.38 5.14 4.24
N GLY A 32 -26.29 4.80 3.33
CA GLY A 32 -25.99 4.66 1.90
C GLY A 32 -25.74 6.00 1.21
N ALA A 33 -25.17 5.93 0.01
CA ALA A 33 -25.13 7.09 -0.87
C ALA A 33 -26.54 7.38 -1.38
N ALA A 34 -26.89 8.66 -1.52
CA ALA A 34 -28.09 9.04 -2.26
C ALA A 34 -27.90 8.69 -3.74
N GLN A 35 -28.68 7.72 -4.25
CA GLN A 35 -28.52 7.19 -5.61
C GLN A 35 -28.69 8.27 -6.69
N GLU A 36 -29.53 9.27 -6.43
CA GLU A 36 -29.76 10.42 -7.31
C GLU A 36 -28.50 11.26 -7.58
N PHE A 37 -27.54 11.24 -6.65
CA PHE A 37 -26.28 11.98 -6.75
C PHE A 37 -25.08 11.07 -7.02
N LEU A 38 -25.29 9.77 -7.22
CA LEU A 38 -24.24 8.79 -7.49
C LEU A 38 -24.18 8.49 -8.98
N TYR A 39 -23.27 9.14 -9.69
CA TYR A 39 -23.01 8.86 -11.10
C TYR A 39 -21.84 7.88 -11.23
N LEU A 40 -22.06 6.78 -11.94
CA LEU A 40 -21.05 5.74 -12.17
C LEU A 40 -20.56 5.82 -13.62
N HIS A 41 -19.25 6.00 -13.79
CA HIS A 41 -18.61 5.90 -15.10
C HIS A 41 -18.52 4.43 -15.55
N PRO A 42 -18.31 4.17 -16.85
CA PRO A 42 -18.12 2.81 -17.35
C PRO A 42 -16.96 2.11 -16.62
N PRO A 43 -17.12 0.82 -16.27
CA PRO A 43 -16.11 0.05 -15.55
C PRO A 43 -14.88 -0.22 -16.44
N SER A 44 -13.70 0.04 -15.89
CA SER A 44 -12.42 -0.34 -16.52
C SER A 44 -12.03 -1.73 -16.01
N ALA A 45 -11.94 -2.71 -16.91
CA ALA A 45 -11.47 -4.05 -16.56
C ALA A 45 -9.95 -4.04 -16.41
N GLU A 46 -9.44 -4.43 -15.24
CA GLU A 46 -8.00 -4.49 -14.98
C GLU A 46 -7.62 -5.80 -14.28
N PHE A 47 -6.44 -6.32 -14.63
CA PHE A 47 -5.79 -7.37 -13.85
C PHE A 47 -4.84 -6.74 -12.84
N LEU A 48 -5.11 -6.96 -11.56
CA LEU A 48 -4.28 -6.44 -10.47
C LEU A 48 -3.25 -7.50 -10.03
N PRO A 49 -1.99 -7.11 -9.81
CA PRO A 49 -0.93 -8.03 -9.42
C PRO A 49 -1.00 -8.34 -7.92
N PHE A 50 -0.96 -9.63 -7.60
CA PHE A 50 -0.91 -10.15 -6.24
C PHE A 50 0.17 -11.22 -6.12
N TYR A 51 0.70 -11.36 -4.92
CA TYR A 51 1.53 -12.48 -4.54
C TYR A 51 0.77 -13.39 -3.59
N TYR A 52 0.69 -14.65 -3.96
CA TYR A 52 0.14 -15.71 -3.14
C TYR A 52 1.32 -16.44 -2.50
N CYS A 53 1.40 -16.36 -1.18
CA CYS A 53 2.56 -16.82 -0.44
C CYS A 53 2.27 -18.12 0.30
N GLN A 54 3.27 -18.98 0.42
CA GLN A 54 3.18 -20.17 1.25
C GLN A 54 4.49 -20.40 1.98
N GLY A 55 4.39 -20.83 3.22
CA GLY A 55 5.57 -21.12 4.02
C GLY A 55 5.21 -21.55 5.43
N ASN A 56 6.24 -21.58 6.26
CA ASN A 56 6.13 -22.09 7.61
C ASN A 56 6.44 -21.00 8.65
N ILE A 57 5.79 -21.15 9.81
CA ILE A 57 6.04 -20.38 11.01
C ILE A 57 6.48 -21.37 12.08
N LYS A 58 7.60 -21.07 12.74
CA LYS A 58 8.09 -21.79 13.91
C LYS A 58 8.48 -20.82 14.99
N GLY A 59 7.96 -20.99 16.20
CA GLY A 59 8.34 -20.17 17.35
C GLY A 59 7.62 -20.58 18.61
N SER A 60 7.66 -19.72 19.62
CA SER A 60 6.78 -19.80 20.77
C SER A 60 6.24 -18.42 21.13
N PHE A 61 5.14 -18.38 21.87
CA PHE A 61 4.56 -17.14 22.35
C PHE A 61 4.17 -17.24 23.82
N ARG A 62 4.10 -16.09 24.49
CA ARG A 62 3.54 -15.94 25.84
C ARG A 62 2.43 -14.91 25.78
N GLY A 63 1.39 -15.13 26.57
CA GLY A 63 0.34 -14.15 26.81
C GLY A 63 0.58 -13.41 28.11
N ILE A 64 0.44 -12.09 28.11
CA ILE A 64 0.28 -11.30 29.33
C ILE A 64 -1.20 -10.96 29.41
N VAL A 65 -1.86 -11.47 30.44
CA VAL A 65 -3.30 -11.42 30.63
C VAL A 65 -3.60 -10.51 31.81
N SER A 66 -4.37 -9.45 31.58
CA SER A 66 -4.79 -8.51 32.61
C SER A 66 -6.25 -8.71 32.97
N TYR A 67 -6.59 -8.76 34.25
CA TYR A 67 -7.97 -8.80 34.77
C TYR A 67 -8.29 -7.48 35.46
N SER A 68 -9.45 -6.91 35.17
CA SER A 68 -10.00 -5.79 35.93
C SER A 68 -10.78 -6.34 37.10
N THR A 69 -10.32 -6.10 38.33
CA THR A 69 -11.06 -6.41 39.54
C THR A 69 -11.78 -5.16 40.02
N THR A 70 -13.04 -5.29 40.38
CA THR A 70 -13.80 -4.20 41.01
C THR A 70 -14.18 -4.68 42.39
N THR A 71 -13.60 -4.08 43.42
CA THR A 71 -13.87 -4.40 44.82
C THR A 71 -14.68 -3.28 45.44
N GLN A 72 -15.75 -3.62 46.15
CA GLN A 72 -16.59 -2.64 46.82
C GLN A 72 -16.22 -2.59 48.30
N ASP A 73 -15.82 -1.41 48.78
CA ASP A 73 -15.49 -1.21 50.19
C ASP A 73 -16.76 -1.24 51.06
N SER A 74 -16.60 -1.44 52.37
CA SER A 74 -17.68 -1.46 53.37
C SER A 74 -18.52 -0.17 53.42
N LYS A 75 -18.08 0.90 52.75
CA LYS A 75 -18.76 2.20 52.61
C LYS A 75 -19.45 2.38 51.24
N GLY A 76 -19.50 1.36 50.40
CA GLY A 76 -20.16 1.37 49.09
C GLY A 76 -19.34 1.95 47.94
N ASN A 77 -18.11 2.42 48.18
CA ASN A 77 -17.21 2.91 47.13
C ASN A 77 -16.62 1.75 46.31
N LEU A 78 -16.68 1.86 44.98
CA LEU A 78 -16.03 0.93 44.06
C LEU A 78 -14.55 1.32 43.88
N GLN A 79 -13.65 0.41 44.24
CA GLN A 79 -12.23 0.50 43.89
C GLN A 79 -11.94 -0.43 42.70
N SER A 80 -11.27 0.10 41.67
CA SER A 80 -10.82 -0.69 40.53
C SER A 80 -9.35 -1.09 40.71
N GLY A 81 -9.09 -2.39 40.76
CA GLY A 81 -7.75 -2.97 40.71
C GLY A 81 -7.49 -3.67 39.37
N SER A 82 -6.23 -3.95 39.07
CA SER A 82 -5.85 -4.81 37.95
C SER A 82 -4.84 -5.86 38.39
N SER A 83 -5.10 -7.13 38.10
CA SER A 83 -4.12 -8.21 38.28
C SER A 83 -3.60 -8.65 36.91
N GLN A 84 -2.31 -8.98 36.83
CA GLN A 84 -1.67 -9.47 35.61
C GLN A 84 -1.13 -10.87 35.85
N THR A 85 -1.34 -11.77 34.88
CA THR A 85 -0.74 -13.10 34.88
C THR A 85 -0.09 -13.38 33.52
N THR A 86 1.09 -14.00 33.56
CA THR A 86 1.81 -14.39 32.35
C THR A 86 1.63 -15.87 32.11
N THR A 87 1.22 -16.25 30.89
CA THR A 87 1.05 -17.66 30.53
C THR A 87 2.40 -18.35 30.35
N MET A 88 2.41 -19.67 30.50
CA MET A 88 3.57 -20.47 30.07
C MET A 88 3.81 -20.30 28.56
N PRO A 89 5.07 -20.40 28.10
CA PRO A 89 5.38 -20.34 26.67
C PRO A 89 4.70 -21.49 25.92
N GLN A 90 3.95 -21.15 24.88
CA GLN A 90 3.28 -22.12 24.01
C GLN A 90 3.95 -22.15 22.64
N PRO A 91 4.18 -23.34 22.06
CA PRO A 91 4.76 -23.44 20.73
C PRO A 91 3.74 -23.01 19.67
N ILE A 92 4.23 -22.35 18.63
CA ILE A 92 3.48 -22.10 17.40
C ILE A 92 4.25 -22.72 16.24
N ASN A 93 3.64 -23.73 15.62
CA ASN A 93 4.12 -24.35 14.40
C ASN A 93 2.93 -24.44 13.44
N SER A 94 2.89 -23.56 12.47
CA SER A 94 1.81 -23.50 11.49
C SER A 94 2.34 -23.23 10.10
N ILE A 95 1.60 -23.72 9.11
CA ILE A 95 1.83 -23.43 7.71
C ILE A 95 0.86 -22.31 7.35
N PHE A 96 1.36 -21.25 6.72
CA PHE A 96 0.48 -20.25 6.13
C PHE A 96 0.26 -20.60 4.65
N GLU A 97 -1.01 -20.67 4.28
CA GLU A 97 -1.44 -21.07 2.95
C GLU A 97 -1.63 -19.85 2.02
N PRO A 98 -1.57 -20.06 0.70
CA PRO A 98 -1.79 -19.03 -0.32
C PRO A 98 -3.09 -18.22 -0.14
N ASN A 99 -4.16 -18.88 0.28
CA ASN A 99 -5.48 -18.27 0.48
C ASN A 99 -5.51 -17.26 1.64
N ARG A 100 -4.64 -17.43 2.64
CA ARG A 100 -4.57 -16.55 3.82
C ARG A 100 -3.51 -15.46 3.68
N THR A 101 -2.53 -15.66 2.80
CA THR A 101 -1.41 -14.75 2.61
C THR A 101 -1.33 -14.27 1.17
N GLN A 102 -2.29 -13.41 0.85
CA GLN A 102 -2.38 -12.67 -0.40
C GLN A 102 -1.89 -11.24 -0.18
N ILE A 103 -0.93 -10.78 -1.00
CA ILE A 103 -0.38 -9.44 -0.91
C ILE A 103 -0.48 -8.73 -2.24
N TYR A 104 -1.16 -7.60 -2.25
CA TYR A 104 -1.21 -6.71 -3.41
C TYR A 104 0.19 -6.16 -3.70
N ALA A 105 0.62 -6.34 -4.95
CA ALA A 105 1.98 -6.11 -5.39
C ALA A 105 2.21 -4.80 -6.15
N GLY A 106 1.26 -3.87 -6.08
CA GLY A 106 1.33 -2.57 -6.74
C GLY A 106 1.21 -1.39 -5.77
N TYR A 107 1.46 -0.19 -6.27
CA TYR A 107 1.27 1.10 -5.59
C TYR A 107 0.20 1.97 -6.26
N LYS A 108 -0.25 1.62 -7.47
CA LYS A 108 -1.32 2.34 -8.22
C LYS A 108 -2.57 2.61 -7.37
N TYR A 109 -3.00 1.62 -6.59
CA TYR A 109 -4.25 1.66 -5.84
C TYR A 109 -4.07 1.56 -4.33
N ASN A 110 -5.11 1.94 -3.58
CA ASN A 110 -5.07 1.84 -2.12
C ASN A 110 -5.19 0.37 -1.69
N ILE A 111 -4.11 -0.13 -1.07
CA ILE A 111 -3.98 -1.52 -0.61
C ILE A 111 -5.17 -1.96 0.25
N HIS A 112 -5.68 -1.10 1.13
CA HIS A 112 -6.81 -1.45 2.00
C HIS A 112 -8.09 -1.72 1.20
N HIS A 113 -8.39 -0.88 0.20
CA HIS A 113 -9.57 -1.07 -0.62
C HIS A 113 -9.43 -2.27 -1.56
N VAL A 114 -8.26 -2.42 -2.16
CA VAL A 114 -7.93 -3.52 -3.07
C VAL A 114 -8.00 -4.86 -2.35
N HIS A 115 -7.34 -4.98 -1.18
CA HIS A 115 -7.47 -6.17 -0.34
C HIS A 115 -8.92 -6.40 0.06
N LYS A 116 -9.66 -5.39 0.51
CA LYS A 116 -11.07 -5.60 0.89
C LYS A 116 -11.96 -6.09 -0.27
N ALA A 117 -11.69 -5.72 -1.52
CA ALA A 117 -12.45 -6.23 -2.67
C ALA A 117 -11.97 -7.61 -3.12
N LEU A 118 -10.66 -7.86 -3.12
CA LEU A 118 -10.03 -8.98 -3.81
C LEU A 118 -9.43 -10.03 -2.89
N ARG A 119 -9.45 -9.82 -1.57
CA ARG A 119 -9.09 -10.80 -0.53
C ARG A 119 -10.23 -11.82 -0.47
N ASN A 120 -10.17 -12.79 -1.35
CA ASN A 120 -11.16 -13.84 -1.43
C ASN A 120 -10.53 -15.19 -1.14
N GLU A 121 -11.25 -16.04 -0.40
CA GLU A 121 -10.79 -17.33 0.11
C GLU A 121 -10.87 -18.46 -0.93
N GLU A 122 -11.27 -18.15 -2.16
CA GLU A 122 -11.65 -19.16 -3.16
C GLU A 122 -10.49 -19.75 -3.96
N ASN A 123 -10.46 -21.08 -3.83
CA ASN A 123 -9.79 -22.17 -4.53
C ASN A 123 -8.63 -21.86 -5.52
N PRO A 124 -7.40 -22.28 -5.17
CA PRO A 124 -6.26 -22.39 -6.10
C PRO A 124 -6.56 -23.15 -7.41
N LEU A 125 -7.66 -23.90 -7.47
CA LEU A 125 -8.11 -24.68 -8.64
C LEU A 125 -8.42 -23.83 -9.89
N HIS A 126 -8.73 -22.55 -9.75
CA HIS A 126 -9.04 -21.68 -10.88
C HIS A 126 -7.82 -20.95 -11.46
N LEU A 127 -6.64 -21.09 -10.85
CA LEU A 127 -5.41 -20.47 -11.32
C LEU A 127 -4.98 -21.08 -12.66
N ARG A 128 -5.03 -20.27 -13.72
CA ARG A 128 -4.58 -20.68 -15.06
C ARG A 128 -3.26 -20.00 -15.41
N PRO A 129 -2.42 -20.62 -16.25
CA PRO A 129 -1.39 -19.88 -16.99
C PRO A 129 -1.99 -18.62 -17.62
N MET A 130 -1.28 -17.49 -17.55
CA MET A 130 -1.80 -16.20 -18.05
C MET A 130 -2.12 -16.22 -19.56
N ASN A 131 -1.39 -17.03 -20.34
CA ASN A 131 -1.62 -17.21 -21.77
C ASN A 131 -2.97 -17.91 -22.10
N LEU A 132 -3.60 -18.57 -21.14
CA LEU A 132 -4.92 -19.20 -21.28
C LEU A 132 -6.06 -18.32 -20.75
N VAL A 133 -5.74 -17.13 -20.26
CA VAL A 133 -6.72 -16.16 -19.75
C VAL A 133 -7.00 -15.14 -20.84
N ASP A 134 -8.29 -14.88 -21.11
CA ASP A 134 -8.67 -13.83 -22.04
C ASP A 134 -8.30 -12.46 -21.45
N THR A 135 -7.47 -11.73 -22.19
CA THR A 135 -6.92 -10.42 -21.82
C THR A 135 -7.32 -9.32 -22.78
N SER A 136 -8.11 -9.63 -23.82
CA SER A 136 -8.44 -8.72 -24.93
C SER A 136 -9.07 -7.39 -24.48
N ASN A 137 -9.92 -7.44 -23.45
CA ASN A 137 -10.68 -6.28 -22.96
C ASN A 137 -10.20 -5.72 -21.62
N ALA A 138 -9.04 -6.17 -21.11
CA ALA A 138 -8.59 -5.83 -19.76
C ALA A 138 -7.12 -5.38 -19.72
N THR A 139 -6.84 -4.32 -18.97
CA THR A 139 -5.46 -3.82 -18.81
C THR A 139 -4.72 -4.62 -17.75
N ILE A 140 -3.52 -5.11 -18.06
CA ILE A 140 -2.68 -5.83 -17.11
C ILE A 140 -1.79 -4.83 -16.36
N ASN A 141 -1.94 -4.75 -15.03
CA ASN A 141 -1.08 -3.89 -14.22
C ASN A 141 0.25 -4.57 -13.87
N LEU A 142 1.27 -3.76 -13.61
CA LEU A 142 2.64 -4.19 -13.38
C LEU A 142 2.89 -4.57 -11.90
N PHE A 143 3.75 -5.57 -11.68
CA PHE A 143 4.32 -5.90 -10.37
C PHE A 143 5.36 -4.82 -10.01
N GLU A 144 4.97 -3.85 -9.19
CA GLU A 144 5.83 -2.72 -8.81
C GLU A 144 6.69 -3.05 -7.57
N GLN A 145 6.25 -3.97 -6.72
CA GLN A 145 6.96 -4.37 -5.50
C GLN A 145 8.04 -5.42 -5.76
N SER A 146 9.24 -5.21 -5.20
CA SER A 146 10.32 -6.18 -5.22
C SER A 146 10.05 -7.39 -4.32
N THR A 147 10.79 -8.48 -4.53
CA THR A 147 10.75 -9.67 -3.67
C THR A 147 11.23 -9.38 -2.24
N THR A 148 12.09 -8.37 -2.06
CA THR A 148 12.57 -7.94 -0.73
C THR A 148 11.48 -7.21 0.04
N THR A 149 10.77 -6.30 -0.62
CA THR A 149 9.61 -5.58 -0.07
C THR A 149 8.46 -6.53 0.23
N LEU A 150 8.19 -7.49 -0.67
CA LEU A 150 7.25 -8.58 -0.43
C LEU A 150 7.58 -9.33 0.86
N ASN A 151 8.84 -9.72 1.09
CA ASN A 151 9.20 -10.45 2.30
C ASN A 151 8.92 -9.66 3.58
N VAL A 152 9.00 -8.33 3.54
CA VAL A 152 8.61 -7.48 4.68
C VAL A 152 7.11 -7.58 4.91
N PHE A 153 6.31 -7.33 3.87
CA PHE A 153 4.84 -7.38 3.98
C PHE A 153 4.31 -8.77 4.38
N VAL A 154 4.89 -9.85 3.83
CA VAL A 154 4.54 -11.22 4.24
C VAL A 154 4.82 -11.41 5.72
N LYS A 155 6.00 -11.02 6.20
CA LYS A 155 6.36 -11.19 7.60
C LYS A 155 5.43 -10.40 8.52
N GLU A 156 5.08 -9.17 8.16
CA GLU A 156 4.13 -8.35 8.91
C GLU A 156 2.74 -9.00 8.97
N GLU A 157 2.19 -9.39 7.82
CA GLU A 157 0.84 -9.99 7.77
C GLU A 157 0.79 -11.36 8.47
N VAL A 158 1.82 -12.18 8.29
CA VAL A 158 1.94 -13.48 8.96
C VAL A 158 2.08 -13.32 10.47
N THR A 159 2.85 -12.32 10.93
CA THR A 159 2.99 -12.02 12.36
C THR A 159 1.66 -11.55 12.95
N ARG A 160 0.94 -10.68 12.23
CA ARG A 160 -0.41 -10.21 12.63
C ARG A 160 -1.38 -11.38 12.78
N GLN A 161 -1.41 -12.31 11.82
CA GLN A 161 -2.27 -13.50 11.88
C GLN A 161 -1.87 -14.46 13.01
N ALA A 162 -0.58 -14.64 13.23
CA ALA A 162 -0.06 -15.42 14.35
C ALA A 162 -0.48 -14.80 15.68
N GLU A 163 -0.44 -13.47 15.80
CA GLU A 163 -0.84 -12.74 17.01
C GLU A 163 -2.34 -12.88 17.28
N GLU A 164 -3.18 -12.77 16.24
CA GLU A 164 -4.63 -13.00 16.35
C GLU A 164 -4.95 -14.43 16.80
N THR A 165 -4.26 -15.42 16.23
CA THR A 165 -4.43 -16.83 16.59
C THR A 165 -3.99 -17.09 18.03
N ALA A 166 -2.82 -16.59 18.42
CA ALA A 166 -2.30 -16.69 19.78
C ALA A 166 -3.23 -16.01 20.79
N ARG A 167 -3.71 -14.79 20.48
CA ARG A 167 -4.66 -14.04 21.30
C ARG A 167 -5.97 -14.80 21.46
N ALA A 168 -6.52 -15.36 20.38
CA ALA A 168 -7.75 -16.15 20.42
C ALA A 168 -7.60 -17.41 21.29
N LEU A 169 -6.47 -18.10 21.19
CA LEU A 169 -6.15 -19.27 22.02
C LEU A 169 -6.00 -18.89 23.50
N ILE A 170 -5.26 -17.82 23.82
CA ILE A 170 -5.17 -17.35 25.22
C ILE A 170 -6.55 -16.95 25.75
N ARG A 171 -7.38 -16.29 24.92
CA ARG A 171 -8.75 -15.90 25.26
C ARG A 171 -9.63 -17.12 25.57
N SER A 172 -9.45 -18.25 24.88
CA SER A 172 -10.23 -19.46 25.19
C SER A 172 -9.90 -20.05 26.57
N TYR A 173 -8.68 -19.85 27.08
CA TYR A 173 -8.31 -20.26 28.44
C TYR A 173 -8.60 -19.18 29.50
N HIS A 174 -8.64 -17.91 29.11
CA HIS A 174 -8.87 -16.76 29.99
C HIS A 174 -10.06 -15.89 29.50
N PRO A 175 -11.29 -16.39 29.59
CA PRO A 175 -12.47 -15.69 29.06
C PRO A 175 -12.74 -14.37 29.80
N SER A 176 -12.46 -14.31 31.10
CA SER A 176 -12.67 -13.14 31.96
C SER A 176 -11.57 -12.06 31.86
N ALA A 177 -10.60 -12.23 30.97
CA ALA A 177 -9.52 -11.26 30.79
C ALA A 177 -10.06 -9.93 30.25
N SER A 178 -9.55 -8.82 30.80
CA SER A 178 -9.82 -7.47 30.28
C SER A 178 -8.98 -7.16 29.04
N THR A 179 -7.67 -7.46 29.10
CA THR A 179 -6.71 -7.22 28.01
C THR A 179 -5.77 -8.42 27.88
N ILE A 180 -5.41 -8.77 26.63
CA ILE A 180 -4.45 -9.82 26.32
C ILE A 180 -3.42 -9.25 25.34
N SER A 181 -2.17 -9.16 25.78
CA SER A 181 -1.02 -8.93 24.89
C SER A 181 -0.26 -10.22 24.66
N VAL A 182 0.31 -10.36 23.47
CA VAL A 182 1.05 -11.55 23.03
C VAL A 182 2.48 -11.14 22.74
N GLU A 183 3.43 -11.86 23.31
CA GLU A 183 4.85 -11.68 23.05
C GLU A 183 5.41 -12.95 22.38
N PHE A 184 5.99 -12.79 21.20
CA PHE A 184 6.64 -13.89 20.50
C PHE A 184 8.10 -14.04 20.94
N ASN A 185 8.49 -15.26 21.26
CA ASN A 185 9.88 -15.64 21.50
C ASN A 185 10.39 -16.46 20.30
N LYS A 186 11.40 -15.94 19.59
CA LYS A 186 12.06 -16.59 18.44
C LYS A 186 11.09 -16.98 17.31
N LEU A 187 10.24 -16.06 16.85
CA LEU A 187 9.38 -16.29 15.68
C LEU A 187 10.23 -16.33 14.40
N LYS A 188 10.37 -17.53 13.82
CA LYS A 188 11.01 -17.76 12.52
C LYS A 188 9.93 -17.96 11.47
N ILE A 189 9.91 -17.07 10.48
CA ILE A 189 9.01 -17.13 9.33
C ILE A 189 9.88 -17.48 8.11
N GLN A 190 9.60 -18.64 7.48
CA GLN A 190 10.28 -19.07 6.26
C GLN A 190 9.29 -19.06 5.10
N LEU A 191 9.59 -18.24 4.10
CA LEU A 191 8.81 -18.17 2.86
C LEU A 191 9.36 -19.19 1.84
N GLU A 192 8.54 -20.17 1.51
CA GLU A 192 8.93 -21.31 0.66
C GLU A 192 8.53 -21.05 -0.79
N HIS A 193 7.23 -20.79 -1.03
CA HIS A 193 6.67 -20.58 -2.36
C HIS A 193 6.03 -19.20 -2.49
N VAL A 194 6.26 -18.58 -3.65
CA VAL A 194 5.58 -17.35 -4.06
C VAL A 194 5.01 -17.57 -5.44
N ILE A 195 3.69 -17.43 -5.57
CA ILE A 195 2.95 -17.54 -6.82
C ILE A 195 2.47 -16.14 -7.19
N PRO A 196 3.04 -15.50 -8.24
CA PRO A 196 2.49 -14.28 -8.78
C PRO A 196 1.12 -14.56 -9.43
N VAL A 197 0.10 -13.80 -9.07
CA VAL A 197 -1.28 -13.98 -9.55
C VAL A 197 -1.85 -12.64 -10.02
N PHE A 198 -2.44 -12.64 -11.20
CA PHE A 198 -3.23 -11.55 -11.73
C PHE A 198 -4.71 -11.78 -11.40
N VAL A 199 -5.25 -10.90 -10.54
CA VAL A 199 -6.63 -10.98 -10.08
C VAL A 199 -7.49 -9.99 -10.86
N PRO A 200 -8.60 -10.44 -11.50
CA PRO A 200 -9.47 -9.58 -12.28
C PRO A 200 -10.26 -8.65 -11.36
N CYS A 201 -10.28 -7.36 -11.73
CA CYS A 201 -10.92 -6.30 -10.97
C CYS A 201 -11.56 -5.29 -11.92
N TYR A 202 -12.81 -4.93 -11.66
CA TYR A 202 -13.40 -3.76 -12.29
C TYR A 202 -13.13 -2.53 -11.44
N VAL A 203 -12.46 -1.55 -12.05
CA VAL A 203 -12.20 -0.24 -11.47
C VAL A 203 -13.26 0.72 -12.00
N VAL A 204 -14.11 1.22 -11.11
CA VAL A 204 -15.22 2.11 -11.46
C VAL A 204 -14.98 3.47 -10.85
N LYS A 205 -14.96 4.52 -11.69
CA LYS A 205 -14.97 5.89 -11.20
C LYS A 205 -16.41 6.27 -10.85
N ALA A 206 -16.61 6.78 -9.65
CA ALA A 206 -17.90 7.24 -9.17
C ALA A 206 -17.82 8.73 -8.83
N GLU A 207 -18.72 9.52 -9.38
CA GLU A 207 -18.91 10.92 -9.03
C GLU A 207 -20.02 11.03 -7.98
N TYR A 208 -19.72 11.68 -6.87
CA TYR A 208 -20.67 11.94 -5.80
C TYR A 208 -20.37 13.30 -5.16
N ASP A 209 -21.37 14.19 -5.09
CA ASP A 209 -21.23 15.56 -4.57
C ASP A 209 -20.04 16.32 -5.18
N THR A 210 -19.91 16.31 -6.52
CA THR A 210 -18.84 16.94 -7.33
C THR A 210 -17.43 16.39 -7.08
N GLN A 211 -17.30 15.26 -6.38
CA GLN A 211 -16.01 14.61 -6.13
C GLN A 211 -15.94 13.25 -6.81
N MET A 212 -14.74 12.95 -7.32
CA MET A 212 -14.42 11.67 -7.94
C MET A 212 -13.85 10.68 -6.92
N TYR A 213 -14.46 9.50 -6.88
CA TYR A 213 -14.08 8.36 -6.07
C TYR A 213 -13.75 7.16 -6.95
N THR A 214 -12.89 6.28 -6.44
CA THR A 214 -12.51 5.02 -7.11
C THR A 214 -13.08 3.86 -6.33
N LEU A 215 -13.91 3.07 -7.00
CA LEU A 215 -14.51 1.86 -6.50
C LEU A 215 -13.86 0.64 -7.17
N TYR A 216 -13.81 -0.45 -6.44
CA TYR A 216 -13.18 -1.70 -6.87
C TYR A 216 -14.20 -2.82 -6.73
N VAL A 217 -14.38 -3.61 -7.78
CA VAL A 217 -15.26 -4.78 -7.77
C VAL A 217 -14.46 -5.99 -8.20
N SER A 218 -14.52 -7.07 -7.42
CA SER A 218 -13.93 -8.34 -7.81
C SER A 218 -14.59 -8.87 -9.08
N GLY A 219 -13.79 -9.19 -10.10
CA GLY A 219 -14.28 -9.80 -11.35
C GLY A 219 -14.73 -11.25 -11.21
N ILE A 220 -14.60 -11.84 -10.01
CA ILE A 220 -14.95 -13.24 -9.70
C ILE A 220 -16.22 -13.27 -8.86
N ASN A 221 -16.19 -12.65 -7.68
CA ASN A 221 -17.26 -12.76 -6.67
C ASN A 221 -18.16 -11.52 -6.62
N GLY A 222 -17.75 -10.41 -7.25
CA GLY A 222 -18.52 -9.17 -7.24
C GLY A 222 -18.43 -8.42 -5.92
N ASN A 223 -17.48 -8.79 -5.05
CA ASN A 223 -17.19 -8.07 -3.82
C ASN A 223 -16.78 -6.63 -4.14
N VAL A 224 -17.51 -5.67 -3.56
CA VAL A 224 -17.32 -4.24 -3.82
C VAL A 224 -16.58 -3.59 -2.66
N SER A 225 -15.49 -2.89 -2.96
CA SER A 225 -14.74 -2.05 -2.03
C SER A 225 -14.63 -0.62 -2.56
N GLY A 226 -14.46 0.32 -1.64
CA GLY A 226 -14.39 1.74 -1.95
C GLY A 226 -14.51 2.60 -0.70
N PRO A 227 -14.35 3.92 -0.83
CA PRO A 227 -14.60 4.85 0.25
C PRO A 227 -16.04 4.75 0.75
N PHE A 228 -16.23 5.16 1.99
CA PHE A 228 -17.55 5.29 2.57
C PHE A 228 -18.20 6.57 2.03
N LEU A 229 -19.31 6.42 1.31
CA LEU A 229 -20.08 7.52 0.76
C LEU A 229 -21.27 7.75 1.69
N ILE A 230 -21.42 8.98 2.18
CA ILE A 230 -22.40 9.33 3.20
C ILE A 230 -23.47 10.20 2.56
N ASN A 231 -24.75 9.89 2.80
CA ASN A 231 -25.82 10.83 2.54
C ASN A 231 -25.75 12.00 3.54
N THR A 232 -25.18 13.12 3.11
CA THR A 232 -24.95 14.32 3.94
C THR A 232 -26.25 14.92 4.45
N LEU A 233 -27.31 14.91 3.64
CA LEU A 233 -28.64 15.40 4.02
C LEU A 233 -29.26 14.52 5.12
N TYR A 234 -29.14 13.20 4.99
CA TYR A 234 -29.64 12.27 5.99
C TYR A 234 -28.93 12.44 7.33
N VAL A 235 -27.59 12.54 7.32
CA VAL A 235 -26.80 12.75 8.55
C VAL A 235 -27.15 14.08 9.21
N GLY A 236 -27.31 15.15 8.44
CA GLY A 236 -27.77 16.44 8.97
C GLY A 236 -29.13 16.32 9.66
N ARG A 237 -30.11 15.69 9.00
CA ARG A 237 -31.47 15.49 9.56
C ARG A 237 -31.46 14.64 10.82
N LEU A 238 -30.69 13.55 10.82
CA LEU A 238 -30.57 12.66 11.97
C LEU A 238 -29.91 13.38 13.16
N ALA A 239 -28.86 14.16 12.91
CA ALA A 239 -28.23 14.99 13.93
C ALA A 239 -29.21 16.01 14.53
N ALA A 240 -29.99 16.69 13.69
CA ALA A 240 -31.02 17.63 14.13
C ALA A 240 -32.07 16.94 15.03
N VAL A 241 -32.65 15.82 14.59
CA VAL A 241 -33.64 15.06 15.38
C VAL A 241 -33.03 14.55 16.69
N SER A 242 -31.80 14.04 16.64
CA SER A 242 -31.11 13.56 17.84
C SER A 242 -30.84 14.68 18.85
N SER A 243 -30.57 15.91 18.38
CA SER A 243 -30.40 17.07 19.27
C SER A 243 -31.69 17.45 19.97
N VAL A 244 -32.84 17.43 19.27
CA VAL A 244 -34.15 17.69 19.89
C VAL A 244 -34.47 16.61 20.93
N ALA A 245 -34.23 15.34 20.60
CA ALA A 245 -34.45 14.23 21.53
C ALA A 245 -33.56 14.32 22.77
N LEU A 246 -32.28 14.67 22.61
CA LEU A 246 -31.35 14.85 23.72
C LEU A 246 -31.77 16.02 24.62
N CYS A 247 -32.18 17.14 24.03
CA CYS A 247 -32.69 18.29 24.79
C CYS A 247 -33.98 17.94 25.55
N LEU A 248 -34.88 17.13 24.98
CA LEU A 248 -36.06 16.65 25.67
C LEU A 248 -35.71 15.78 26.89
N LEU A 249 -34.77 14.85 26.74
CA LEU A 249 -34.32 13.97 27.83
C LEU A 249 -33.64 14.73 28.97
N LEU A 250 -32.90 15.79 28.66
CA LEU A 250 -32.18 16.59 29.64
C LEU A 250 -33.05 17.70 30.27
N SER A 251 -34.18 18.04 29.65
CA SER A 251 -35.04 19.13 30.12
C SER A 251 -35.97 18.70 31.26
N SER A 252 -36.14 19.58 32.25
CA SER A 252 -37.08 19.38 33.35
C SER A 252 -38.55 19.50 32.92
N SER A 253 -38.84 20.10 31.75
CA SER A 253 -40.20 20.27 31.23
C SER A 253 -40.23 20.08 29.72
N ILE A 254 -41.28 19.43 29.22
CA ILE A 254 -41.44 19.12 27.79
C ILE A 254 -41.42 20.39 26.94
N GLY A 255 -42.06 21.46 27.41
CA GLY A 255 -42.13 22.73 26.68
C GLY A 255 -40.76 23.41 26.51
N THR A 256 -39.96 23.47 27.56
CA THR A 256 -38.61 24.06 27.47
C THR A 256 -37.66 23.20 26.63
N GLY A 257 -37.79 21.88 26.69
CA GLY A 257 -37.03 20.95 25.85
C GLY A 257 -37.30 21.11 24.35
N LEU A 258 -38.57 21.30 23.95
CA LEU A 258 -38.94 21.54 22.55
C LEU A 258 -38.41 22.88 22.01
N ILE A 259 -38.51 23.95 22.80
CA ILE A 259 -38.04 25.28 22.38
C ILE A 259 -36.51 25.28 22.27
N ALA A 260 -35.80 24.77 23.28
CA ALA A 260 -34.35 24.69 23.25
C ALA A 260 -33.84 23.74 22.15
N GLY A 261 -34.49 22.58 22.00
CA GLY A 261 -34.15 21.59 20.97
C GLY A 261 -34.35 22.13 19.55
N SER A 262 -35.45 22.81 19.27
CA SER A 262 -35.71 23.40 17.95
C SER A 262 -34.69 24.49 17.59
N LEU A 263 -34.34 25.37 18.53
CA LEU A 263 -33.30 26.39 18.34
C LEU A 263 -31.91 25.78 18.08
N LEU A 264 -31.54 24.72 18.79
CA LEU A 264 -30.25 24.04 18.61
C LEU A 264 -30.21 23.12 17.38
N SER A 265 -31.35 22.64 16.90
CA SER A 265 -31.41 21.68 15.79
C SER A 265 -30.85 22.24 14.48
N VAL A 266 -31.04 23.54 14.21
CA VAL A 266 -30.58 24.20 12.99
C VAL A 266 -29.04 24.33 12.93
N PRO A 267 -28.33 24.88 13.94
CA PRO A 267 -26.87 24.92 13.91
C PRO A 267 -26.26 23.53 13.94
N VAL A 268 -26.84 22.57 14.69
CA VAL A 268 -26.37 21.17 14.72
C VAL A 268 -26.54 20.52 13.34
N TYR A 269 -27.65 20.76 12.64
CA TYR A 269 -27.87 20.29 11.28
C TYR A 269 -26.74 20.75 10.35
N TYR A 270 -26.46 22.06 10.30
CA TYR A 270 -25.45 22.61 9.40
C TYR A 270 -24.04 22.12 9.78
N ALA A 271 -23.71 22.06 11.07
CA ALA A 271 -22.43 21.54 11.54
C ALA A 271 -22.23 20.07 11.11
N ALA A 272 -23.24 19.22 11.34
CA ALA A 272 -23.19 17.82 10.94
C ALA A 272 -23.16 17.65 9.42
N PHE A 273 -23.91 18.46 8.66
CA PHE A 273 -23.92 18.47 7.21
C PHE A 273 -22.53 18.79 6.62
N TYR A 274 -21.89 19.88 7.05
CA TYR A 274 -20.58 20.27 6.56
C TYR A 274 -19.47 19.30 7.03
N ALA A 275 -19.57 18.76 8.24
CA ALA A 275 -18.66 17.72 8.72
C ALA A 275 -18.77 16.45 7.87
N ALA A 276 -19.99 15.98 7.60
CA ALA A 276 -20.24 14.83 6.73
C ALA A 276 -19.76 15.05 5.30
N LYS A 277 -19.87 16.29 4.78
CA LYS A 277 -19.37 16.66 3.45
C LYS A 277 -17.83 16.64 3.36
N LYS A 278 -17.12 17.14 4.37
CA LYS A 278 -15.63 17.17 4.38
C LYS A 278 -14.97 15.87 4.82
N PHE A 279 -15.68 14.99 5.53
CA PHE A 279 -15.12 13.76 6.06
C PHE A 279 -14.53 12.82 4.98
N PRO A 280 -15.22 12.53 3.84
CA PRO A 280 -14.68 11.69 2.79
C PRO A 280 -13.39 12.26 2.16
N SER A 281 -13.33 13.58 1.92
CA SER A 281 -12.14 14.22 1.34
C SER A 281 -10.94 14.15 2.28
N TRP A 282 -11.12 14.43 3.56
CA TRP A 282 -10.04 14.37 4.54
C TRP A 282 -9.47 12.95 4.67
N ARG A 283 -10.36 11.94 4.76
CA ARG A 283 -9.96 10.53 4.81
C ARG A 283 -9.24 10.07 3.54
N ARG A 284 -9.67 10.56 2.37
CA ARG A 284 -9.01 10.30 1.08
C ARG A 284 -7.59 10.83 1.10
N ASP A 285 -7.40 12.08 1.48
CA ASP A 285 -6.08 12.73 1.43
C ASP A 285 -5.11 12.12 2.45
N TYR A 286 -5.61 11.79 3.66
CA TYR A 286 -4.86 10.99 4.62
C TYR A 286 -4.39 9.65 4.03
N SER A 287 -5.30 8.94 3.35
CA SER A 287 -4.96 7.67 2.69
C SER A 287 -3.96 7.84 1.54
N ARG A 288 -3.99 8.97 0.81
CA ARG A 288 -3.01 9.29 -0.24
C ARG A 288 -1.62 9.45 0.36
N LEU A 289 -1.50 10.23 1.44
CA LEU A 289 -0.23 10.47 2.12
C LEU A 289 0.38 9.18 2.70
N GLN A 290 -0.44 8.31 3.29
CA GLN A 290 0.05 7.02 3.79
C GLN A 290 0.62 6.14 2.66
N ARG A 291 -0.01 6.14 1.48
CA ARG A 291 0.50 5.41 0.31
C ARG A 291 1.83 5.96 -0.19
N GLU A 292 1.94 7.28 -0.26
CA GLU A 292 3.17 7.94 -0.72
C GLU A 292 4.33 7.68 0.22
N LYS A 293 4.09 7.76 1.54
CA LYS A 293 5.07 7.37 2.56
C LYS A 293 5.51 5.92 2.40
N LEU A 294 4.57 4.99 2.19
CA LEU A 294 4.90 3.58 2.00
C LEU A 294 5.73 3.35 0.74
N ARG A 295 5.40 4.02 -0.37
CA ARG A 295 6.18 3.96 -1.61
C ARG A 295 7.60 4.49 -1.40
N LEU A 296 7.74 5.67 -0.79
CA LEU A 296 9.05 6.29 -0.52
C LEU A 296 9.92 5.44 0.41
N MET A 297 9.32 4.79 1.41
CA MET A 297 10.03 3.89 2.33
C MET A 297 10.69 2.70 1.63
N HIS A 298 10.09 2.21 0.54
CA HIS A 298 10.55 1.01 -0.16
C HIS A 298 11.17 1.28 -1.54
N GLU A 299 11.14 2.53 -2.01
CA GLU A 299 11.61 2.94 -3.34
C GLU A 299 13.02 2.42 -3.67
N ASN A 300 13.98 2.56 -2.75
CA ASN A 300 15.34 2.07 -2.97
C ASN A 300 15.44 0.54 -3.09
N LYS A 301 14.56 -0.20 -2.41
CA LYS A 301 14.49 -1.67 -2.51
C LYS A 301 13.79 -2.09 -3.81
N ASP A 302 12.79 -1.32 -4.22
CA ASP A 302 11.98 -1.59 -5.40
C ASP A 302 12.65 -1.17 -6.72
N LYS A 303 13.68 -0.30 -6.69
CA LYS A 303 14.56 -0.01 -7.84
C LYS A 303 15.16 -1.26 -8.50
N SER A 304 15.33 -2.35 -7.74
CA SER A 304 15.84 -3.62 -8.26
C SER A 304 14.86 -4.36 -9.18
N GLY A 305 13.58 -3.94 -9.18
CA GLY A 305 12.47 -4.58 -9.88
C GLY A 305 12.11 -5.95 -9.28
N PHE A 306 11.00 -6.53 -9.70
CA PHE A 306 10.71 -7.93 -9.40
C PHE A 306 11.60 -8.85 -10.26
N ARG A 307 12.33 -9.78 -9.65
CA ARG A 307 13.20 -10.75 -10.35
C ARG A 307 12.75 -12.18 -10.06
N PRO A 308 12.40 -13.00 -11.07
CA PRO A 308 12.14 -14.42 -10.87
C PRO A 308 13.43 -15.15 -10.46
N SER A 309 13.30 -16.32 -9.82
CA SER A 309 14.46 -17.13 -9.40
C SER A 309 15.16 -17.82 -10.58
N VAL A 310 16.47 -18.04 -10.48
CA VAL A 310 17.35 -18.61 -11.53
C VAL A 310 16.89 -19.99 -12.02
N ASP A 311 16.24 -20.80 -11.16
CA ASP A 311 15.73 -22.15 -11.49
C ASP A 311 14.53 -22.16 -12.47
N SER A 312 14.14 -21.01 -12.99
CA SER A 312 12.99 -20.85 -13.86
C SER A 312 13.39 -20.51 -15.31
N GLN A 313 14.34 -21.25 -15.89
CA GLN A 313 14.85 -20.99 -17.25
C GLN A 313 13.73 -20.88 -18.32
N ARG A 314 12.65 -21.66 -18.20
CA ARG A 314 11.47 -21.59 -19.08
C ARG A 314 10.70 -20.26 -18.99
N ILE A 315 10.77 -19.61 -17.82
CA ILE A 315 10.14 -18.32 -17.54
C ILE A 315 10.89 -17.21 -18.25
N GLN A 316 12.22 -17.29 -18.40
CA GLN A 316 13.05 -16.26 -19.03
C GLN A 316 12.73 -16.07 -20.52
N GLU A 317 12.36 -17.14 -21.23
CA GLU A 317 11.97 -17.12 -22.65
C GLU A 317 10.54 -16.60 -22.87
N GLU A 318 9.58 -17.02 -22.03
CA GLU A 318 8.20 -16.49 -22.06
C GLU A 318 8.16 -15.03 -21.54
N TYR A 319 9.08 -14.67 -20.64
CA TYR A 319 9.33 -13.32 -20.08
C TYR A 319 9.83 -12.30 -21.10
N GLN A 320 10.81 -12.66 -21.93
CA GLN A 320 11.43 -11.74 -22.89
C GLN A 320 10.47 -11.34 -24.02
N ARG A 321 9.42 -12.13 -24.27
CA ARG A 321 8.40 -11.85 -25.29
C ARG A 321 7.27 -10.94 -24.80
N SER A 322 7.01 -10.91 -23.50
CA SER A 322 6.04 -9.96 -22.92
C SER A 322 6.69 -8.58 -22.83
N SER A 323 6.08 -7.55 -23.41
CA SER A 323 6.49 -6.13 -23.35
C SER A 323 6.39 -5.52 -21.93
N TYR A 324 6.44 -6.37 -20.90
CA TYR A 324 6.06 -6.12 -19.52
C TYR A 324 7.16 -5.45 -18.68
N TRP A 325 8.43 -5.49 -19.11
CA TRP A 325 9.55 -4.84 -18.41
C TRP A 325 10.00 -3.51 -19.00
N ASP A 326 9.37 -3.06 -20.08
CA ASP A 326 9.82 -1.85 -20.77
C ASP A 326 9.59 -0.56 -19.98
N THR A 327 8.81 -0.55 -18.90
CA THR A 327 8.56 0.69 -18.13
C THR A 327 9.74 1.11 -17.25
N HIS A 328 10.45 0.17 -16.61
CA HIS A 328 11.71 0.49 -15.93
C HIS A 328 12.87 0.54 -16.92
N ALA A 329 12.87 -0.28 -17.97
CA ALA A 329 13.85 -0.12 -19.04
C ALA A 329 13.72 1.25 -19.72
N TYR A 330 12.52 1.85 -19.82
CA TYR A 330 12.32 3.21 -20.32
C TYR A 330 12.88 4.26 -19.36
N GLN A 331 12.69 4.10 -18.04
CA GLN A 331 13.27 5.00 -17.04
C GLN A 331 14.80 4.88 -16.99
N THR A 332 15.34 3.65 -16.93
CA THR A 332 16.77 3.39 -16.96
C THR A 332 17.40 3.80 -18.29
N ARG A 333 16.74 3.58 -19.43
CA ARG A 333 17.20 4.04 -20.76
C ARG A 333 17.12 5.55 -20.91
N LYS A 334 16.23 6.24 -20.20
CA LYS A 334 16.17 7.71 -20.15
C LYS A 334 17.27 8.28 -19.25
N GLU A 335 17.49 7.69 -18.07
CA GLU A 335 18.59 8.06 -17.18
C GLU A 335 19.98 7.80 -17.79
N PHE A 336 20.17 6.67 -18.51
CA PHE A 336 21.41 6.38 -19.25
C PHE A 336 21.56 7.17 -20.55
N ARG A 337 20.47 7.69 -21.13
CA ARG A 337 20.54 8.60 -22.29
C ARG A 337 20.89 10.03 -21.90
N ASP A 338 20.57 10.43 -20.66
CA ASP A 338 20.83 11.78 -20.15
C ASP A 338 22.19 11.91 -19.44
N THR A 339 22.97 10.82 -19.33
CA THR A 339 24.39 10.89 -18.99
C THR A 339 25.19 11.12 -20.27
N PRO A 340 25.99 12.19 -20.37
CA PRO A 340 26.83 12.40 -21.54
C PRO A 340 27.76 11.19 -21.74
N SER A 341 27.88 10.74 -22.98
CA SER A 341 28.79 9.64 -23.31
C SER A 341 30.20 10.05 -22.91
N ASP A 342 30.88 9.21 -22.11
CA ASP A 342 32.22 9.49 -21.60
C ASP A 342 33.25 8.52 -22.21
N PRO A 343 33.48 8.56 -23.55
CA PRO A 343 34.29 7.57 -24.25
C PRO A 343 35.76 7.56 -23.81
N ARG A 344 36.26 8.67 -23.25
CA ARG A 344 37.63 8.79 -22.72
C ARG A 344 37.70 8.87 -21.20
N GLY A 345 36.56 8.79 -20.50
CA GLY A 345 36.52 8.81 -19.03
C GLY A 345 36.78 10.16 -18.38
N TYR A 346 36.68 11.29 -19.11
CA TYR A 346 36.98 12.63 -18.61
C TYR A 346 36.06 13.07 -17.46
N TYR A 347 34.76 12.76 -17.51
CA TYR A 347 33.84 13.04 -16.40
C TYR A 347 34.19 12.20 -15.18
N LYS A 348 34.49 10.92 -15.40
CA LYS A 348 34.89 10.00 -14.34
C LYS A 348 36.22 10.40 -13.68
N ILE A 349 37.18 10.91 -14.44
CA ILE A 349 38.49 11.40 -13.95
C ILE A 349 38.30 12.61 -13.01
N LEU A 350 37.34 13.49 -13.30
CA LEU A 350 37.01 14.64 -12.44
C LEU A 350 36.01 14.31 -11.33
N GLY A 351 35.48 13.08 -11.27
CA GLY A 351 34.46 12.66 -10.29
C GLY A 351 33.09 13.28 -10.54
N LEU A 352 32.75 13.53 -11.80
CA LEU A 352 31.54 14.22 -12.24
C LEU A 352 30.58 13.25 -12.96
N THR A 353 29.30 13.60 -12.96
CA THR A 353 28.17 12.82 -13.51
C THR A 353 27.67 13.35 -14.86
N GLY A 354 28.19 14.51 -15.31
CA GLY A 354 27.89 15.10 -16.61
C GLY A 354 26.80 16.18 -16.60
N LYS A 355 26.16 16.43 -15.45
CA LYS A 355 25.11 17.46 -15.27
C LYS A 355 25.64 18.75 -14.63
N GLU A 356 26.93 18.80 -14.34
CA GLU A 356 27.55 19.89 -13.59
C GLU A 356 27.79 21.13 -14.46
N SER A 357 27.66 22.28 -13.82
CA SER A 357 27.98 23.59 -14.39
C SER A 357 29.50 23.76 -14.58
N VAL A 358 29.90 24.70 -15.43
CA VAL A 358 31.33 25.04 -15.64
C VAL A 358 32.02 25.43 -14.33
N ASN A 359 31.29 26.05 -13.40
CA ASN A 359 31.80 26.44 -12.09
C ASN A 359 32.07 25.22 -11.19
N GLU A 360 31.20 24.21 -11.23
CA GLU A 360 31.36 22.96 -10.49
C GLU A 360 32.51 22.12 -11.07
N ILE A 361 32.64 22.07 -12.40
CA ILE A 361 33.78 21.43 -13.09
C ILE A 361 35.11 22.06 -12.65
N ARG A 362 35.16 23.40 -12.60
CA ARG A 362 36.34 24.15 -12.14
C ARG A 362 36.65 23.89 -10.67
N SER A 363 35.61 23.77 -9.83
CA SER A 363 35.75 23.47 -8.41
C SER A 363 36.31 22.05 -8.19
N ALA A 364 35.77 21.06 -8.90
CA ALA A 364 36.22 19.67 -8.84
C ALA A 364 37.68 19.52 -9.30
N TYR A 365 38.04 20.14 -10.43
CA TYR A 365 39.43 20.16 -10.91
C TYR A 365 40.39 20.76 -9.88
N ARG A 366 40.06 21.91 -9.30
CA ARG A 366 40.92 22.56 -8.27
C ARG A 366 41.13 21.68 -7.05
N LYS A 367 40.08 21.01 -6.57
CA LYS A 367 40.17 20.07 -5.45
C LYS A 367 41.12 18.91 -5.78
N LEU A 368 40.98 18.33 -6.97
CA LEU A 368 41.80 17.20 -7.40
C LEU A 368 43.26 17.58 -7.67
N VAL A 369 43.52 18.77 -8.21
CA VAL A 369 44.90 19.26 -8.41
C VAL A 369 45.62 19.45 -7.08
N LEU A 370 44.94 19.94 -6.05
CA LEU A 370 45.54 20.10 -4.72
C LEU A 370 45.88 18.76 -4.07
N THR A 371 45.06 17.73 -4.31
CA THR A 371 45.29 16.39 -3.74
C THR A 371 46.27 15.54 -4.55
N GLU A 372 46.34 15.75 -5.86
CA GLU A 372 47.13 14.92 -6.79
C GLU A 372 48.38 15.66 -7.32
N HIS A 373 48.76 16.79 -6.72
CA HIS A 373 49.98 17.51 -7.09
C HIS A 373 51.22 16.62 -6.83
N PRO A 374 52.21 16.58 -7.73
CA PRO A 374 53.45 15.81 -7.49
C PRO A 374 54.14 16.20 -6.18
N ASP A 375 54.12 17.49 -5.81
CA ASP A 375 54.67 17.97 -4.54
C ASP A 375 53.88 17.50 -3.30
N ALA A 376 52.62 17.07 -3.48
CA ALA A 376 51.76 16.52 -2.43
C ALA A 376 51.71 14.98 -2.45
N GLY A 377 52.55 14.32 -3.25
CA GLY A 377 52.62 12.85 -3.36
C GLY A 377 51.77 12.23 -4.48
N GLY A 378 51.24 13.05 -5.40
CA GLY A 378 50.51 12.57 -6.58
C GLY A 378 51.41 12.14 -7.75
N SER A 379 50.81 11.50 -8.76
CA SER A 379 51.55 11.07 -9.97
C SER A 379 51.43 12.08 -11.11
N THR A 380 52.53 12.34 -11.80
CA THR A 380 52.59 13.23 -12.98
C THR A 380 51.64 12.76 -14.09
N GLU A 381 51.51 11.45 -14.31
CA GLU A 381 50.59 10.87 -15.28
C GLU A 381 49.13 11.20 -15.00
N ARG A 382 48.72 11.19 -13.72
CA ARG A 382 47.36 11.50 -13.32
C ARG A 382 47.07 13.00 -13.42
N MET A 383 48.06 13.84 -13.13
CA MET A 383 47.95 15.29 -13.34
C MET A 383 47.77 15.67 -14.81
N VAL A 384 48.46 14.99 -15.73
CA VAL A 384 48.30 15.18 -17.18
C VAL A 384 46.87 14.81 -17.60
N LYS A 385 46.36 13.66 -17.15
CA LYS A 385 44.98 13.22 -17.45
C LYS A 385 43.91 14.15 -16.87
N LEU A 386 44.10 14.65 -15.64
CA LEU A 386 43.21 15.63 -15.01
C LEU A 386 43.15 16.94 -15.79
N SER A 387 44.31 17.41 -16.26
CA SER A 387 44.43 18.65 -17.02
C SER A 387 43.83 18.51 -18.43
N GLU A 388 43.99 17.35 -19.06
CA GLU A 388 43.35 17.03 -20.34
C GLU A 388 41.82 16.99 -20.22
N ALA A 389 41.29 16.30 -19.20
CA ALA A 389 39.86 16.21 -18.93
C ALA A 389 39.26 17.60 -18.65
N TYR A 390 39.92 18.42 -17.83
CA TYR A 390 39.46 19.78 -17.54
C TYR A 390 39.51 20.69 -18.77
N ARG A 391 40.52 20.56 -19.64
CA ARG A 391 40.63 21.35 -20.87
C ARG A 391 39.43 21.15 -21.78
N VAL A 392 39.01 19.90 -21.97
CA VAL A 392 37.89 19.54 -22.85
C VAL A 392 36.54 19.91 -22.22
N LEU A 393 36.35 19.64 -20.92
CA LEU A 393 35.05 19.80 -20.25
C LEU A 393 34.74 21.26 -19.83
N ARG A 394 35.76 22.12 -19.71
CA ARG A 394 35.58 23.53 -19.32
C ARG A 394 34.97 24.38 -20.44
N ASP A 395 35.33 24.10 -21.70
CA ASP A 395 34.84 24.85 -22.85
C ASP A 395 33.50 24.27 -23.31
N PRO A 396 32.39 25.02 -23.26
CA PRO A 396 31.07 24.52 -23.66
C PRO A 396 31.06 23.92 -25.07
N LYS A 397 31.81 24.49 -26.02
CA LYS A 397 31.86 23.99 -27.40
C LYS A 397 32.60 22.66 -27.51
N GLN A 398 33.71 22.52 -26.77
CA GLN A 398 34.49 21.27 -26.76
C GLN A 398 33.80 20.17 -25.97
N ARG A 399 33.13 20.53 -24.87
CA ARG A 399 32.27 19.62 -24.10
C ARG A 399 31.15 19.08 -24.98
N GLU A 400 30.45 19.94 -25.70
CA GLU A 400 29.36 19.51 -26.59
C GLU A 400 29.87 18.63 -27.74
N ALA A 401 31.04 18.95 -28.31
CA ALA A 401 31.67 18.10 -29.32
C ALA A 401 32.15 16.74 -28.76
N TYR A 402 32.60 16.73 -27.50
CA TYR A 402 32.98 15.51 -26.78
C TYR A 402 31.75 14.62 -26.51
N ASP A 403 30.66 15.22 -26.03
CA ASP A 403 29.39 14.55 -25.73
C ASP A 403 28.70 13.98 -26.98
N ARG A 404 28.91 14.60 -28.16
CA ARG A 404 28.36 14.15 -29.45
C ARG A 404 29.17 13.03 -30.13
N ASN A 405 30.45 12.89 -29.81
CA ASN A 405 31.36 11.94 -30.47
C ASN A 405 31.54 10.62 -29.70
N GLY A 406 30.91 10.47 -28.54
CA GLY A 406 30.79 9.21 -27.80
C GLY A 406 29.40 8.63 -27.91
#